data_AF-A0A562TV80-F1
#
_entry.id   AF-A0A562TV80-F1
#
_cell.length_a   1.000
_cell.length_b   1.000
_cell.length_c   1.000
_cell.angle_alpha   90.00
_cell.angle_beta   90.00
_cell.angle_gamma   90.00
#
_symmetry.space_group_name_H-M   'P 1'
#
loop_
_entity.id
_entity.type
_entity.pdbx_description
1 polymer ?
#
loop_
_entity_poly.entity_id
_entity_poly.type
_entity_poly.pdbx_seq_one_letter_code
_entity_poly.pdbx_strand_id
1 'polypeptide(L)' 'MKFQRKFLLYLVLTIVVISCKKPYNPPVITAPGSYLVVEGVINAGSDSTIIKLSRTVNLSSGTTNNPETGAAIIVQSNN' A
#
# COMPACT_ATOMS: atom_id res chain seq x y z
N MET A 1 -20.87 38.76 30.37
CA MET A 1 -21.05 37.53 29.56
C MET A 1 -20.77 37.71 28.04
N LYS A 2 -21.12 38.83 27.39
CA LYS A 2 -20.85 39.04 25.93
C LYS A 2 -19.36 39.05 25.56
N PHE A 3 -18.50 39.62 26.41
CA PHE A 3 -17.06 39.69 26.20
C PHE A 3 -16.40 38.29 26.20
N GLN A 4 -16.82 37.42 27.12
CA GLN A 4 -16.33 36.03 27.16
C GLN A 4 -16.80 35.19 25.97
N ARG A 5 -18.01 35.43 25.46
CA ARG A 5 -18.50 34.74 24.25
C ARG A 5 -17.73 35.15 22.98
N LYS A 6 -17.31 36.42 22.88
CA LYS A 6 -16.43 36.87 21.79
C LYS A 6 -15.03 36.28 21.92
N PHE A 7 -14.48 36.24 23.13
CA PHE A 7 -13.17 35.64 23.40
C PHE A 7 -13.15 34.14 23.07
N LEU A 8 -14.20 33.40 23.47
CA LEU A 8 -14.36 31.98 23.15
C LEU A 8 -14.39 31.74 21.62
N LEU A 9 -15.10 32.59 20.87
CA LEU A 9 -15.16 32.49 19.40
C LEU A 9 -13.79 32.73 18.75
N TYR A 10 -13.03 33.71 19.24
CA TYR A 10 -11.65 33.94 18.78
C TYR A 10 -10.73 32.76 19.10
N LEU A 11 -10.86 32.16 20.30
CA LEU A 11 -10.11 30.98 20.71
C LEU A 11 -10.42 29.76 19.82
N VAL A 12 -11.70 29.55 19.48
CA VAL A 12 -12.09 28.44 18.60
C VAL A 12 -11.54 28.65 17.19
N LEU A 13 -11.58 29.90 16.68
CA LEU A 13 -11.05 30.23 15.35
C LEU A 13 -9.53 29.95 15.26
N THR A 14 -8.76 30.31 16.29
CA THR A 14 -7.31 30.05 16.30
C THR A 14 -6.98 28.56 16.36
N ILE A 15 -7.74 27.77 17.13
CA ILE A 15 -7.56 26.31 17.21
C ILE A 15 -7.83 25.65 15.84
N VAL A 16 -8.84 26.10 15.10
CA VAL A 16 -9.17 25.54 13.77
C VAL A 16 -8.04 25.79 12.76
N VAL A 17 -7.43 26.98 12.77
CA VAL A 17 -6.32 27.31 11.87
C VAL A 17 -5.07 26.47 12.16
N ILE A 18 -4.81 26.16 13.43
CA ILE A 18 -3.65 25.35 13.86
C ILE A 18 -3.88 23.84 13.60
N SER A 19 -5.15 23.41 13.46
CA SER A 19 -5.52 22.00 13.27
C SER A 19 -5.29 21.45 11.85
N CYS A 20 -4.80 22.26 10.91
CA CYS A 20 -4.46 21.78 9.56
C CYS A 20 -3.30 20.77 9.61
N LYS A 21 -3.64 19.49 9.69
CA LYS A 21 -2.71 18.38 9.52
C LYS A 21 -2.47 18.12 8.04
N LYS A 22 -1.21 18.07 7.63
CA LYS A 22 -0.84 17.67 6.27
C LYS A 22 -1.20 16.19 6.07
N PRO A 23 -1.80 15.80 4.92
CA PRO A 23 -1.98 14.40 4.60
C PRO A 23 -0.63 13.70 4.54
N TYR A 24 -0.55 12.51 5.13
CA TYR A 24 0.66 11.70 5.06
C TYR A 24 0.73 11.05 3.68
N ASN A 25 1.71 11.47 2.89
CA ASN A 25 2.02 10.92 1.57
C ASN A 25 3.29 10.06 1.71
N PRO A 26 3.16 8.74 1.95
CA PRO A 26 4.32 7.87 2.15
C PRO A 26 5.16 7.80 0.86
N PRO A 27 6.50 7.70 0.89
CA PRO A 27 7.27 7.61 -0.36
C PRO A 27 6.97 6.34 -1.19
N VAL A 28 6.32 5.33 -0.62
CA VAL A 28 5.90 4.10 -1.32
C VAL A 28 4.71 4.27 -2.28
N ILE A 29 4.05 5.43 -2.33
CA ILE A 29 3.07 5.72 -3.42
C ILE A 29 3.71 5.90 -4.80
N THR A 30 5.04 6.07 -4.88
CA THR A 30 5.77 6.24 -6.14
C THR A 30 6.74 5.10 -6.44
N ALA A 31 6.64 3.98 -5.71
CA ALA A 31 7.48 2.83 -5.97
C ALA A 31 7.20 2.27 -7.38
N PRO A 32 8.22 1.84 -8.13
CA PRO A 32 7.99 1.23 -9.42
C PRO A 32 7.12 -0.03 -9.24
N GLY A 33 5.94 -0.06 -9.87
CA GLY A 33 4.98 -1.17 -9.85
C GLY A 33 5.43 -2.39 -10.67
N SER A 34 6.73 -2.63 -10.72
CA SER A 34 7.37 -3.61 -11.62
C SER A 34 7.99 -4.78 -10.88
N TYR A 35 7.95 -4.79 -9.54
CA TYR A 35 8.48 -5.91 -8.76
C TYR A 35 7.63 -7.15 -9.01
N LEU A 36 8.30 -8.25 -9.36
CA LEU A 36 7.68 -9.56 -9.47
C LEU A 36 7.61 -10.20 -8.10
N VAL A 37 6.40 -10.46 -7.63
CA VAL A 37 6.13 -11.16 -6.38
C VAL A 37 5.82 -12.62 -6.73
N VAL A 38 6.55 -13.53 -6.08
CA VAL A 38 6.40 -14.97 -6.26
C VAL A 38 5.90 -15.55 -4.94
N GLU A 39 4.68 -16.08 -4.94
CA GLU A 39 4.03 -16.65 -3.76
C GLU A 39 3.76 -18.13 -4.00
N GLY A 40 4.10 -18.97 -3.02
CA GLY A 40 3.83 -20.40 -3.09
C GLY A 40 4.84 -21.21 -2.31
N VAL A 41 4.54 -22.49 -2.15
CA VAL A 41 5.42 -23.45 -1.50
C VAL A 41 5.75 -24.55 -2.49
N ILE A 42 7.03 -24.92 -2.57
CA ILE A 42 7.48 -26.05 -3.37
C ILE A 42 7.24 -27.32 -2.55
N ASN A 43 6.31 -28.15 -3.01
CA ASN A 43 6.03 -29.44 -2.40
C ASN A 43 6.92 -30.49 -3.08
N ALA A 44 7.90 -31.03 -2.34
CA ALA A 44 8.78 -32.10 -2.84
C ALA A 44 8.16 -33.52 -2.75
N GLY A 45 6.91 -33.62 -2.27
CA GLY A 45 6.15 -34.86 -2.18
C GLY A 45 5.32 -35.17 -3.43
N SER A 46 4.31 -36.02 -3.29
CA SER A 46 3.42 -36.44 -4.40
C SER A 46 2.29 -35.45 -4.74
N ASP A 47 2.23 -34.32 -4.05
CA ASP A 47 1.19 -33.31 -4.25
C ASP A 47 1.64 -32.21 -5.22
N SER A 48 0.68 -31.42 -5.72
CA SER A 48 0.95 -30.35 -6.68
C SER A 48 1.69 -29.17 -6.06
N THR A 49 2.58 -28.54 -6.83
CA THR A 49 3.19 -27.24 -6.48
C THR A 49 2.43 -26.13 -7.19
N ILE A 50 1.82 -25.22 -6.41
CA ILE A 50 1.04 -24.09 -6.92
C ILE A 50 1.81 -22.80 -6.62
N ILE A 51 2.27 -22.13 -7.68
CA ILE A 51 2.96 -20.85 -7.60
C ILE A 51 2.08 -19.76 -8.20
N LYS A 52 1.89 -18.66 -7.47
CA LYS A 52 1.21 -17.45 -7.93
C LYS A 52 2.25 -16.38 -8.23
N LEU A 53 2.12 -15.76 -9.39
CA LEU A 53 2.94 -14.62 -9.78
C LEU A 53 2.06 -13.38 -9.87
N SER A 54 2.53 -12.28 -9.28
CA SER A 54 1.88 -10.98 -9.37
C SER A 54 2.93 -9.87 -9.46
N ARG A 55 2.50 -8.70 -9.90
CA ARG A 55 3.30 -7.47 -9.85
C ARG A 55 2.78 -6.52 -8.80
N THR A 56 3.71 -5.78 -8.20
CA THR A 56 3.35 -4.71 -7.27
C THR A 56 2.57 -3.61 -7.98
N VAL A 57 1.69 -2.95 -7.22
CA VAL A 57 0.87 -1.83 -7.69
C VAL A 57 1.10 -0.62 -6.79
N ASN A 58 0.94 0.58 -7.34
CA ASN A 58 1.04 1.79 -6.54
C ASN A 58 -0.16 1.91 -5.60
N LEU A 59 0.09 2.35 -4.37
CA LEU A 59 -0.97 2.54 -3.36
C LEU A 59 -2.00 3.62 -3.75
N SER A 60 -1.63 4.53 -4.65
CA SER A 60 -2.52 5.54 -5.23
C SER A 60 -3.35 5.03 -6.41
N SER A 61 -3.03 3.84 -6.93
CA SER A 61 -3.74 3.27 -8.07
C SER A 61 -4.97 2.50 -7.60
N GLY A 62 -6.07 2.58 -8.36
CA GLY A 62 -7.28 1.79 -8.09
C GLY A 62 -7.14 0.31 -8.46
N THR A 63 -5.97 -0.12 -8.93
CA THR A 63 -5.70 -1.52 -9.31
C THR A 63 -5.16 -2.25 -8.10
N THR A 64 -5.93 -3.20 -7.57
CA THR A 64 -5.56 -3.97 -6.37
C THR A 64 -5.00 -5.36 -6.70
N ASN A 65 -5.23 -5.86 -7.92
CA ASN A 65 -4.77 -7.16 -8.37
C ASN A 65 -4.09 -7.01 -9.72
N ASN A 66 -2.80 -7.37 -9.79
CA ASN A 66 -2.01 -7.33 -11.01
C ASN A 66 -1.32 -8.70 -11.20
N PRO A 67 -2.08 -9.75 -11.59
CA PRO A 67 -1.53 -11.08 -11.76
C PRO A 67 -0.66 -11.16 -13.02
N GLU A 68 0.48 -11.83 -12.91
CA GLU A 68 1.35 -12.10 -14.05
C GLU A 68 0.89 -13.37 -14.75
N THR A 69 0.44 -13.23 -15.99
CA THR A 69 -0.10 -14.34 -16.79
C THR A 69 0.85 -14.71 -17.93
N GLY A 70 0.90 -16.00 -18.29
CA GLY A 70 1.73 -16.50 -19.39
C GLY A 70 3.23 -16.64 -19.09
N ALA A 71 3.65 -16.48 -17.82
CA ALA A 71 5.03 -16.71 -17.42
C ALA A 71 5.37 -18.22 -17.41
N ALA A 72 6.57 -18.57 -17.89
CA ALA A 72 7.14 -19.90 -17.74
C ALA A 72 8.04 -19.92 -16.49
N ILE A 73 7.80 -20.86 -15.59
CA ILE A 73 8.58 -21.06 -14.37
C ILE A 73 9.25 -22.44 -14.37
N ILE A 74 10.50 -22.48 -13.92
CA ILE A 74 11.30 -23.71 -13.84
C ILE A 74 11.89 -23.78 -12.44
N VAL A 75 11.60 -24.86 -11.72
CA VAL A 75 12.24 -25.15 -10.43
C VAL A 75 13.59 -25.78 -10.71
N GLN A 76 14.66 -25.21 -10.17
CA GLN A 76 16.02 -25.75 -10.28
C GLN A 76 16.53 -26.18 -8.90
N SER A 77 17.24 -27.30 -8.87
CA SER A 77 18.00 -27.76 -7.71
C SER A 77 19.47 -27.75 -8.10
N ASN A 78 20.31 -27.12 -7.27
CA ASN A 78 21.76 -27.12 -7.43
C ASN A 78 22.34 -27.83 -6.19
N ASN A 79 23.14 -28.86 -6.42
CA ASN A 79 23.77 -29.69 -5.39
C ASN A 79 25.24 -29.29 -5.27
#